data_AF-A0A7W3ZZ70-F1
#
_entry.id   AF-A0A7W3ZZ70-F1
#
_cell.length_a   1.000
_cell.length_b   1.000
_cell.length_c   1.000
_cell.angle_alpha   90.00
_cell.angle_beta   90.00
_cell.angle_gamma   90.00
#
_symmetry.space_group_name_H-M   'P 1'
#
loop_
_entity.id
_entity.type
_entity.pdbx_description
1 polymer ?
#
loop_
_entity_poly.entity_id
_entity_poly.type
_entity_poly.pdbx_seq_one_letter_code
_entity_poly.pdbx_strand_id
1 'polypeptide(L)'
;MDIEAKLASKITKLFPELEGRAEAISVLDGYGQESYEQEQTRVRLAILKLAGSNPTISELQKYTSVAKSDYRDVLSWAEYPRQSKNWSAKGSKKQQLIDADLNEYQAWINT
;
A
#
# COMPACT_ATOMS: atom_id res chain seq x y z
N MET A 1 14.34 2.92 -8.68
CA MET A 1 13.99 2.52 -7.30
C MET A 1 13.61 1.06 -7.36
N ASP A 2 14.29 0.18 -6.62
CA ASP A 2 13.95 -1.24 -6.60
C ASP A 2 12.77 -1.46 -5.64
N ILE A 3 11.55 -1.45 -6.21
CA ILE A 3 10.30 -1.56 -5.46
C ILE A 3 10.10 -2.95 -4.87
N GLU A 4 10.68 -3.99 -5.47
CA GLU A 4 10.68 -5.37 -4.95
C GLU A 4 11.49 -5.45 -3.67
N ALA A 5 12.71 -4.89 -3.67
CA ALA A 5 13.55 -4.85 -2.48
C ALA A 5 12.86 -4.07 -1.34
N LYS A 6 12.13 -2.99 -1.66
CA LYS A 6 11.33 -2.26 -0.68
C LYS A 6 10.18 -3.09 -0.12
N LEU A 7 9.46 -3.84 -0.95
CA LEU A 7 8.40 -4.74 -0.50
C LEU A 7 8.95 -5.81 0.45
N ALA A 8 10.01 -6.52 0.06
CA ALA A 8 10.62 -7.56 0.87
C ALA A 8 11.12 -7.01 2.23
N SER A 9 11.75 -5.83 2.22
CA SER A 9 12.20 -5.13 3.42
C SER A 9 11.02 -4.76 4.34
N LYS A 10 9.93 -4.23 3.79
CA LYS A 10 8.72 -3.88 4.56
C LYS A 10 8.04 -5.08 5.18
N ILE A 11 7.88 -6.17 4.43
CA ILE A 11 7.32 -7.42 4.95
C ILE A 11 8.14 -7.93 6.13
N THR A 12 9.47 -7.98 5.98
CA THR A 12 10.39 -8.43 7.03
C THR A 12 10.29 -7.58 8.30
N LYS A 13 10.14 -6.26 8.14
CA LYS A 13 10.04 -5.32 9.25
C LYS A 13 8.70 -5.38 9.99
N LEU A 14 7.61 -5.53 9.25
CA LEU A 14 6.25 -5.57 9.81
C LEU A 14 5.88 -6.95 10.37
N PHE A 15 6.48 -8.02 9.83
CA PHE A 15 6.30 -9.40 10.25
C PHE A 15 7.67 -10.04 10.54
N PRO A 16 8.25 -9.79 11.74
CA PRO A 16 9.57 -10.30 12.09
C PRO A 16 9.56 -11.83 12.26
N GLU A 17 8.49 -12.40 12.78
CA GLU A 17 8.33 -13.85 12.98
C GLU A 17 8.13 -14.60 11.67
N LEU A 18 8.79 -15.75 11.52
CA LEU A 18 8.81 -16.51 10.26
C LEU A 18 7.40 -16.96 9.82
N GLU A 19 6.59 -17.49 10.74
CA GLU A 19 5.24 -17.97 10.43
C GLU A 19 4.32 -16.83 9.98
N GLY A 20 4.27 -15.75 10.77
CA GLY A 20 3.47 -14.58 10.42
C GLY A 20 3.93 -13.91 9.12
N ARG A 21 5.25 -13.93 8.85
CA ARG A 21 5.80 -13.42 7.59
C ARG A 21 5.37 -14.27 6.40
N ALA A 22 5.44 -15.59 6.51
CA ALA A 22 5.04 -16.50 5.46
C ALA A 22 3.53 -16.35 5.15
N GLU A 23 2.71 -16.18 6.18
CA GLU A 23 1.27 -15.92 6.03
C GLU A 23 1.00 -14.57 5.36
N ALA A 24 1.69 -13.50 5.77
CA ALA A 24 1.58 -12.19 5.13
C ALA A 24 1.97 -12.21 3.65
N ILE A 25 3.07 -12.90 3.30
CA ILE A 25 3.49 -13.10 1.91
C ILE A 25 2.40 -13.81 1.13
N SER A 26 1.87 -14.92 1.66
CA SER A 26 0.80 -15.69 1.02
C SER A 26 -0.44 -14.84 0.72
N VAL A 27 -0.87 -13.99 1.66
CA VAL A 27 -2.02 -13.09 1.45
C VAL A 27 -1.73 -12.04 0.38
N LEU A 28 -0.57 -11.39 0.43
CA LEU A 28 -0.17 -10.39 -0.58
C LEU A 28 0.01 -11.02 -1.96
N ASP A 29 0.48 -12.27 -2.00
CA ASP A 29 0.62 -13.06 -3.23
C ASP A 29 -0.72 -13.34 -3.89
N GLY A 30 -1.82 -13.27 -3.13
CA GLY A 30 -3.17 -13.34 -3.63
C GLY A 30 -3.54 -12.23 -4.62
N TYR A 31 -2.84 -11.09 -4.66
CA TYR A 31 -3.04 -10.02 -5.65
C TYR A 31 -1.98 -10.05 -6.76
N GLY A 32 -2.39 -9.81 -8.00
CA GLY A 32 -1.59 -9.89 -9.21
C GLY A 32 -1.64 -11.27 -9.90
N GLN A 33 -2.68 -12.05 -9.64
CA GLN A 33 -2.92 -13.36 -10.26
C GLN A 33 -3.70 -13.23 -11.57
N GLU A 34 -4.55 -12.20 -11.65
CA GLU A 34 -5.39 -11.95 -12.83
C GLU A 34 -4.77 -10.87 -13.73
N SER A 35 -5.03 -10.96 -15.04
CA SER A 35 -4.46 -10.02 -16.03
C SER A 35 -4.84 -8.54 -15.83
N TYR A 36 -5.95 -8.28 -15.11
CA TYR A 36 -6.40 -6.93 -14.77
C TYR A 36 -5.86 -6.43 -13.42
N GLU A 37 -5.22 -7.29 -12.62
CA GLU A 37 -4.58 -6.94 -11.35
C GLU A 37 -3.17 -6.38 -11.59
N GLN A 38 -3.13 -5.16 -12.12
CA GLN A 38 -1.90 -4.47 -12.50
C GLN A 38 -1.13 -3.93 -11.29
N GLU A 39 0.09 -3.45 -11.52
CA GLU A 39 0.89 -2.73 -10.52
C GLU A 39 1.17 -3.56 -9.25
N GLN A 40 1.32 -4.89 -9.43
CA GLN A 40 1.39 -5.91 -8.38
C GLN A 40 2.19 -5.47 -7.14
N THR A 41 3.45 -5.11 -7.32
CA THR A 41 4.36 -4.76 -6.20
C THR A 41 3.97 -3.45 -5.53
N ARG A 42 3.54 -2.46 -6.33
CA ARG A 42 3.08 -1.15 -5.83
C ARG A 42 1.80 -1.30 -5.02
N VAL A 43 0.86 -2.13 -5.47
CA VAL A 43 -0.39 -2.43 -4.77
C VAL A 43 -0.13 -3.21 -3.49
N ARG A 44 0.76 -4.21 -3.51
CA ARG A 44 1.15 -4.96 -2.29
C ARG A 44 1.78 -4.05 -1.23
N LEU A 45 2.62 -3.10 -1.64
CA LEU A 45 3.13 -2.05 -0.74
C LEU A 45 2.03 -1.14 -0.20
N ALA A 46 1.07 -0.75 -1.03
CA ALA A 46 -0.07 0.05 -0.62
C ALA A 46 -0.94 -0.68 0.42
N ILE A 47 -1.18 -1.98 0.23
CA ILE A 47 -1.87 -2.85 1.20
C ILE A 47 -1.13 -2.82 2.55
N LEU A 48 0.19 -3.01 2.56
CA LEU A 48 1.00 -2.94 3.78
C LEU A 48 0.90 -1.58 4.47
N LYS A 49 0.96 -0.47 3.71
CA LYS A 49 0.82 0.88 4.28
C LYS A 49 -0.56 1.08 4.94
N LEU A 50 -1.62 0.64 4.28
CA LEU A 50 -2.99 0.78 4.76
C LEU A 50 -3.31 -0.11 5.97
N ALA A 51 -2.64 -1.26 6.09
CA ALA A 51 -2.71 -2.13 7.26
C ALA A 51 -1.96 -1.57 8.48
N GLY A 52 -1.18 -0.48 8.30
CA GLY A 52 -0.59 0.28 9.40
C GLY A 52 0.73 -0.27 9.92
N SER A 53 1.13 0.17 11.12
CA SER A 53 2.44 -0.13 11.72
C SER A 53 2.52 -1.47 12.46
N ASN A 54 1.38 -2.06 12.81
CA ASN A 54 1.29 -3.39 13.41
C ASN A 54 0.18 -4.19 12.70
N PRO A 55 0.38 -4.49 11.40
CA PRO A 55 -0.66 -5.05 10.56
C PRO A 55 -1.02 -6.47 10.99
N THR A 56 -2.31 -6.76 11.00
CA THR A 56 -2.83 -8.11 11.16
C THR A 56 -3.07 -8.77 9.81
N ILE A 57 -3.08 -10.10 9.77
CA ILE A 57 -3.41 -10.86 8.55
C ILE A 57 -4.81 -10.50 8.03
N SER A 58 -5.78 -10.29 8.93
CA SER A 58 -7.15 -9.87 8.56
C SER A 58 -7.17 -8.51 7.84
N GLU A 59 -6.34 -7.56 8.26
CA GLU A 59 -6.21 -6.28 7.56
C GLU A 59 -5.58 -6.43 6.18
N LEU A 60 -4.57 -7.29 6.03
CA LEU A 60 -4.01 -7.61 4.72
C LEU A 60 -5.06 -8.23 3.80
N GLN A 61 -5.84 -9.20 4.29
CA GLN A 61 -6.91 -9.85 3.53
C GLN A 61 -7.99 -8.86 3.09
N LYS A 62 -8.39 -7.96 3.98
CA LYS A 62 -9.35 -6.89 3.70
C LYS A 62 -8.87 -6.02 2.53
N TYR A 63 -7.67 -5.45 2.62
CA TYR A 63 -7.18 -4.54 1.57
C TYR A 63 -6.79 -5.28 0.28
N THR A 64 -6.37 -6.54 0.38
CA THR A 64 -6.19 -7.41 -0.81
C THR A 64 -7.52 -7.58 -1.53
N SER A 65 -8.61 -7.85 -0.80
CA SER A 65 -9.95 -7.99 -1.41
C SER A 65 -10.44 -6.69 -2.06
N VAL A 66 -10.15 -5.55 -1.44
CA VAL A 66 -10.44 -4.23 -2.05
C VAL A 66 -9.62 -4.04 -3.33
N ALA A 67 -8.33 -4.37 -3.30
CA ALA A 67 -7.45 -4.23 -4.47
C ALA A 67 -7.93 -5.07 -5.66
N LYS A 68 -8.42 -6.28 -5.41
CA LYS A 68 -9.01 -7.14 -6.44
C LYS A 68 -10.25 -6.54 -7.11
N SER A 69 -10.99 -5.71 -6.38
CA SER A 69 -12.18 -5.03 -6.89
C SER A 69 -11.81 -3.78 -7.68
N ASP A 70 -11.00 -2.91 -7.09
CA ASP A 70 -10.37 -1.77 -7.75
C ASP A 70 -9.06 -1.38 -7.06
N TYR A 71 -7.93 -1.72 -7.69
CA TYR A 71 -6.62 -1.45 -7.12
C TYR A 71 -6.30 0.05 -7.07
N ARG A 72 -6.95 0.87 -7.89
CA ARG A 72 -6.71 2.31 -7.95
C ARG A 72 -7.17 3.00 -6.67
N ASP A 73 -8.22 2.47 -6.02
CA ASP A 73 -8.67 2.96 -4.72
C ASP A 73 -7.63 2.69 -3.65
N VAL A 74 -7.04 1.49 -3.65
CA VAL A 74 -5.97 1.12 -2.70
C VAL A 74 -4.74 2.01 -2.89
N LEU A 75 -4.32 2.25 -4.13
CA LEU A 75 -3.23 3.18 -4.43
C LEU A 75 -3.57 4.61 -4.00
N SER A 76 -4.79 5.08 -4.31
CA SER A 76 -5.28 6.40 -3.96
C SER A 76 -5.28 6.62 -2.43
N TRP A 77 -5.76 5.65 -1.66
CA TRP A 77 -5.80 5.75 -0.20
C TRP A 77 -4.42 5.67 0.44
N ALA A 78 -3.49 4.89 -0.14
CA ALA A 78 -2.15 4.74 0.41
C ALA A 78 -1.22 5.93 0.04
N GLU A 79 -1.26 6.36 -1.21
CA GLU A 79 -0.33 7.36 -1.76
C GLU A 79 -0.86 8.78 -1.72
N TYR A 80 -2.19 8.97 -1.68
CA TYR A 80 -2.84 10.28 -1.72
C TYR A 80 -3.96 10.44 -0.66
N PRO A 81 -3.80 9.97 0.59
CA PRO A 81 -4.91 9.92 1.56
C PRO A 81 -5.56 11.27 1.84
N ARG A 82 -4.80 12.37 1.86
CA ARG A 82 -5.36 13.71 2.10
C ARG A 82 -6.02 14.26 0.83
N GLN A 83 -5.39 14.10 -0.32
CA GLN A 83 -5.97 14.56 -1.59
C GLN A 83 -7.26 13.80 -1.93
N SER A 84 -7.31 12.49 -1.70
CA SER A 84 -8.50 11.66 -1.96
C SER A 84 -9.69 12.03 -1.06
N LYS A 85 -9.42 12.37 0.21
CA LYS A 85 -10.45 12.93 1.12
C LYS A 85 -10.92 14.33 0.71
N ASN A 86 -10.10 15.08 -0.01
CA ASN A 86 -10.36 16.45 -0.45
C ASN A 86 -10.39 16.53 -1.99
N TRP A 87 -11.12 15.61 -2.62
CA TRP A 87 -11.14 15.47 -4.08
C TRP A 87 -11.55 16.75 -4.84
N SER A 88 -12.31 17.63 -4.19
CA SER A 88 -12.77 18.90 -4.74
C SER A 88 -11.74 20.03 -4.64
N ALA A 89 -10.62 19.83 -3.92
CA ALA A 89 -9.56 20.84 -3.81
C ALA A 89 -8.96 21.17 -5.18
N LYS A 90 -8.62 22.45 -5.39
CA LYS A 90 -8.07 22.97 -6.66
C LYS A 90 -6.84 23.84 -6.42
N GLY A 91 -6.12 24.12 -7.50
CA GLY A 91 -4.97 25.02 -7.50
C GLY A 91 -3.90 24.64 -6.48
N SER A 92 -3.32 25.64 -5.82
CA SER A 92 -2.25 25.47 -4.82
C SER A 92 -2.65 24.54 -3.68
N LYS A 93 -3.92 24.54 -3.26
CA LYS A 93 -4.39 23.67 -2.18
C LYS A 93 -4.30 22.20 -2.56
N LYS A 94 -4.69 21.84 -3.79
CA LYS A 94 -4.57 20.46 -4.28
C LYS A 94 -3.10 20.02 -4.30
N GLN A 95 -2.22 20.88 -4.81
CA GLN A 95 -0.79 20.57 -4.89
C GLN A 95 -0.18 20.34 -3.51
N GLN A 96 -0.49 21.19 -2.53
CA GLN A 96 -0.02 21.03 -1.15
C GLN A 96 -0.43 19.68 -0.53
N LEU A 97 -1.64 19.20 -0.82
CA LEU A 97 -2.09 17.89 -0.32
C LEU A 97 -1.32 16.74 -0.97
N ILE A 98 -1.13 16.81 -2.30
CA ILE A 98 -0.35 15.83 -3.06
C ILE A 98 1.10 15.79 -2.55
N ASP A 99 1.75 16.94 -2.40
CA ASP A 99 3.14 17.01 -1.95
C ASP A 99 3.28 16.44 -0.53
N ALA A 100 2.34 16.75 0.36
CA ALA A 100 2.33 16.21 1.72
C ALA A 100 2.13 14.68 1.73
N ASP A 101 1.20 14.17 0.92
CA ASP A 101 0.93 12.74 0.82
C ASP A 101 2.11 11.95 0.24
N LEU A 102 2.73 12.47 -0.83
CA LEU A 102 3.91 11.87 -1.46
C LEU A 102 5.12 11.89 -0.53
N ASN A 103 5.35 13.00 0.19
CA ASN A 103 6.43 13.08 1.17
C ASN A 103 6.23 12.07 2.30
N GLU A 104 5.01 11.91 2.80
CA GLU A 104 4.70 10.89 3.81
C GLU A 104 4.91 9.48 3.27
N TYR A 105 4.43 9.18 2.06
CA TYR A 105 4.61 7.87 1.43
C TYR A 105 6.10 7.56 1.21
N GLN A 106 6.88 8.52 0.74
CA GLN A 106 8.33 8.38 0.55
C GLN A 106 9.08 8.24 1.89
N ALA A 107 8.68 8.98 2.92
CA ALA A 107 9.25 8.78 4.26
C ALA A 107 8.94 7.37 4.76
N TRP A 108 7.69 6.92 4.62
CA TRP A 108 7.29 5.57 5.01
C TRP A 108 8.08 4.51 4.23
N ILE A 109 8.13 4.53 2.89
CA ILE A 109 8.80 3.48 2.11
C ILE A 109 10.33 3.43 2.36
N ASN A 110 10.93 4.51 2.83
CA ASN A 110 12.36 4.60 3.12
C ASN A 110 12.75 4.30 4.57
N THR A 111 11.78 3.98 5.44
CA THR A 111 12.03 3.54 6.83
C THR A 111 12.08 2.03 6.97
#